data_AF-A0A336KPW0-F1
#
_entry.id   AF-A0A336KPW0-F1
#
_cell.length_a   1.000
_cell.length_b   1.000
_cell.length_c   1.000
_cell.angle_alpha   90.00
_cell.angle_beta   90.00
_cell.angle_gamma   90.00
#
_symmetry.space_group_name_H-M   'P 1'
#
loop_
_entity.id
_entity.type
_entity.pdbx_description
1 polymer ?
#
loop_
_entity_poly.entity_id
_entity_poly.type
_entity_poly.pdbx_seq_one_letter_code
_entity_poly.pdbx_strand_id
1 'polypeptide(L)'
;MILLEINNRIVEETLLVKFKNALAKNKPESIDITVADFDGVLYHISNVDGDKTKVRTSISLKFYKQLQEHGADELLKREYGDLLVAPEEGYSVSVLVNLENIPENWEEVAKKIGLLKRNCFASVFEKYFDFQEQGLEGQKRAVINYRNDETLYVEAKADRVTVVFSTIFRDEDDVVIGKVFMQELREGRKASHTAPQVLFSHREPPMELANTDARVGDNIGYVTFGMSFNFTLISIKLI
;
A
#
# COMPACT_ATOMS: atom_id res chain seq x y z
N MET A 1 -18.61 -8.61 -3.79
CA MET A 1 -17.42 -8.46 -2.94
C MET A 1 -17.52 -7.10 -2.26
N ILE A 2 -17.58 -7.02 -0.92
CA ILE A 2 -17.79 -5.75 -0.19
C ILE A 2 -16.46 -5.05 0.09
N LEU A 3 -15.46 -5.78 0.60
CA LEU A 3 -14.11 -5.28 0.81
C LEU A 3 -13.25 -5.51 -0.43
N LEU A 4 -12.39 -4.56 -0.77
CA LEU A 4 -11.42 -4.72 -1.85
C LEU A 4 -10.38 -5.79 -1.49
N GLU A 5 -9.94 -6.53 -2.49
CA GLU A 5 -8.81 -7.44 -2.34
C GLU A 5 -7.50 -6.65 -2.30
N ILE A 6 -6.58 -7.11 -1.45
CA ILE A 6 -5.29 -6.45 -1.22
C ILE A 6 -4.18 -6.98 -2.13
N ASN A 7 -4.34 -8.19 -2.66
CA ASN A 7 -3.40 -8.84 -3.55
C ASN A 7 -3.71 -8.48 -5.01
N ASN A 8 -2.66 -8.21 -5.78
CA ASN A 8 -2.81 -8.11 -7.23
C ASN A 8 -2.93 -9.52 -7.83
N ARG A 9 -4.16 -9.92 -8.16
CA ARG A 9 -4.46 -11.24 -8.73
C ARG A 9 -3.68 -11.55 -10.00
N ILE A 10 -3.49 -10.56 -10.87
CA ILE A 10 -2.80 -10.79 -12.14
C ILE A 10 -1.34 -11.15 -11.88
N VAL A 11 -0.67 -10.44 -10.97
CA VAL A 11 0.72 -10.75 -10.57
C VAL A 11 0.79 -12.14 -9.94
N GLU A 12 -0.07 -12.43 -8.96
CA GLU A 12 -0.10 -13.71 -8.25
C GLU A 12 -0.37 -14.89 -9.21
N GLU A 13 -1.45 -14.84 -9.99
CA GLU A 13 -1.84 -15.90 -10.92
C GLU A 13 -0.79 -16.12 -12.01
N THR A 14 -0.19 -15.06 -12.53
CA THR A 14 0.90 -15.15 -13.51
C THR A 14 2.08 -15.94 -12.95
N LEU A 15 2.52 -15.61 -11.73
CA LEU A 15 3.63 -16.31 -11.08
C LEU A 15 3.27 -17.76 -10.73
N LEU A 16 2.05 -18.01 -10.23
CA LEU A 16 1.56 -19.36 -9.95
C LEU A 16 1.60 -20.25 -11.20
N VAL A 17 1.18 -19.72 -12.36
CA VAL A 17 1.25 -20.44 -13.64
C VAL A 17 2.70 -20.74 -14.03
N LYS A 18 3.61 -19.75 -13.89
CA LYS A 18 5.04 -19.95 -14.21
C LYS A 18 5.69 -21.00 -13.30
N PHE A 19 5.41 -20.98 -12.00
CA PHE A 19 5.89 -22.00 -11.07
C PHE A 19 5.32 -23.39 -11.39
N LYS A 20 4.00 -23.52 -11.59
CA LYS A 20 3.36 -24.80 -11.94
C LYS A 20 3.95 -25.42 -13.21
N ASN A 21 4.17 -24.60 -14.24
CA ASN A 21 4.77 -25.07 -15.49
C ASN A 21 6.22 -25.54 -15.30
N ALA A 22 7.01 -24.80 -14.53
CA ALA A 22 8.39 -25.18 -14.24
C ALA A 22 8.48 -26.47 -13.40
N LEU A 23 7.62 -26.63 -12.38
CA LEU A 23 7.52 -27.86 -11.58
C LEU A 23 7.09 -29.09 -12.40
N ALA A 24 6.20 -28.88 -13.38
CA ALA A 24 5.80 -29.91 -14.35
C ALA A 24 6.89 -30.22 -15.40
N LYS A 25 8.05 -29.55 -15.34
CA LYS A 25 9.15 -29.64 -16.32
C LYS A 25 8.73 -29.29 -17.74
N ASN A 26 7.73 -28.41 -17.87
CA ASN A 26 7.36 -27.84 -19.16
C ASN A 26 8.45 -26.87 -19.61
N LYS A 27 8.54 -26.67 -20.94
CA LYS A 27 9.50 -25.72 -21.51
C LYS A 27 9.19 -24.29 -21.00
N PRO A 28 10.18 -23.54 -20.48
CA PRO A 28 9.97 -22.16 -20.05
C PRO A 28 9.46 -21.28 -21.19
N GLU A 29 8.34 -20.60 -20.94
CA GLU A 29 7.71 -19.69 -21.89
C GLU A 29 8.10 -18.25 -21.60
N SER A 30 8.27 -17.48 -22.68
CA SER A 30 8.54 -16.04 -22.58
C SER A 30 7.39 -15.33 -21.85
N ILE A 31 7.72 -14.26 -21.15
CA ILE A 31 6.75 -13.33 -20.59
C ILE A 31 7.27 -11.91 -20.68
N ASP A 32 6.36 -11.01 -21.05
CA ASP A 32 6.53 -9.56 -21.06
C ASP A 32 5.13 -8.97 -21.00
N ILE A 33 4.70 -8.57 -19.81
CA ILE A 33 3.37 -8.00 -19.58
C ILE A 33 3.45 -6.78 -18.66
N THR A 34 2.62 -5.78 -18.95
CA THR A 34 2.42 -4.61 -18.09
C THR A 34 1.01 -4.66 -17.49
N VAL A 35 0.90 -4.43 -16.19
CA VAL A 35 -0.34 -4.53 -15.43
C VAL A 35 -0.52 -3.26 -14.60
N ALA A 36 -1.72 -2.68 -14.61
CA ALA A 36 -2.04 -1.53 -13.76
C ALA A 36 -2.69 -1.97 -12.44
N ASP A 37 -2.56 -1.14 -11.43
CA ASP A 37 -3.24 -1.26 -10.13
C ASP A 37 -3.80 0.12 -9.72
N PHE A 38 -4.56 0.19 -8.63
CA PHE A 38 -5.07 1.45 -8.10
C PHE A 38 -3.93 2.44 -7.79
N ASP A 39 -4.26 3.72 -7.68
CA ASP A 39 -3.32 4.80 -7.33
C ASP A 39 -2.25 5.09 -8.40
N GLY A 40 -2.51 4.66 -9.64
CA GLY A 40 -1.61 4.89 -10.76
C GLY A 40 -0.33 4.05 -10.67
N VAL A 41 -0.39 2.93 -9.96
CA VAL A 41 0.69 1.94 -9.86
C VAL A 41 0.74 1.11 -11.14
N LEU A 42 1.95 0.82 -11.59
CA LEU A 42 2.21 -0.05 -12.74
C LEU A 42 3.15 -1.18 -12.32
N TYR A 43 2.82 -2.39 -12.74
CA TYR A 43 3.67 -3.57 -12.67
C TYR A 43 4.18 -3.93 -14.06
N HIS A 44 5.38 -4.49 -14.11
CA HIS A 44 5.94 -5.12 -15.29
C HIS A 44 6.50 -6.48 -14.92
N ILE A 45 6.04 -7.52 -15.62
CA ILE A 45 6.49 -8.89 -15.40
C ILE A 45 7.15 -9.36 -16.68
N SER A 46 8.46 -9.60 -16.61
CA SER A 46 9.27 -9.88 -17.79
C SER A 46 10.40 -10.87 -17.50
N ASN A 47 10.95 -11.45 -18.57
CA ASN A 47 12.18 -12.21 -18.49
C ASN A 47 13.42 -11.30 -18.54
N VAL A 48 14.41 -11.57 -17.67
CA VAL A 48 15.64 -10.78 -17.60
C VAL A 48 16.63 -11.26 -18.67
N ASP A 49 17.16 -10.35 -19.48
CA ASP A 49 18.17 -10.63 -20.52
C ASP A 49 17.80 -11.78 -21.48
N GLY A 50 16.50 -11.99 -21.71
CA GLY A 50 15.98 -13.09 -22.53
C GLY A 50 16.01 -14.47 -21.87
N ASP A 51 16.46 -14.58 -20.62
CA ASP A 51 16.46 -15.81 -19.84
C ASP A 51 15.05 -16.14 -19.34
N LYS A 52 14.44 -17.14 -19.98
CA LYS A 52 13.06 -17.56 -19.71
C LYS A 52 12.88 -18.21 -18.34
N THR A 53 13.97 -18.58 -17.67
CA THR A 53 13.93 -19.15 -16.32
C THR A 53 13.90 -18.08 -15.24
N LYS A 54 14.27 -16.84 -15.58
CA LYS A 54 14.26 -15.71 -14.66
C LYS A 54 13.05 -14.84 -14.92
N VAL A 55 12.15 -14.74 -13.95
CA VAL A 55 10.96 -13.90 -14.04
C VAL A 55 11.10 -12.75 -13.06
N ARG A 56 11.26 -11.52 -13.58
CA ARG A 56 11.30 -10.30 -12.80
C ARG A 56 9.90 -9.70 -12.73
N THR A 57 9.48 -9.31 -11.53
CA THR A 57 8.29 -8.48 -11.30
C THR A 57 8.76 -7.14 -10.76
N SER A 58 8.53 -6.07 -11.52
CA SER A 58 8.88 -4.70 -11.17
C SER A 58 7.62 -3.90 -10.89
N ILE A 59 7.65 -3.01 -9.90
CA ILE A 59 6.56 -2.09 -9.56
C ILE A 59 7.04 -0.65 -9.63
N SER A 60 6.24 0.22 -10.24
CA SER A 60 6.48 1.66 -10.36
C SER A 60 5.44 2.41 -9.54
N LEU A 61 5.91 3.19 -8.56
CA LEU A 61 5.09 4.09 -7.76
C LEU A 61 5.69 5.50 -7.83
N LYS A 62 4.88 6.48 -8.26
CA LYS A 62 5.32 7.88 -8.39
C LYS A 62 5.79 8.50 -7.07
N PHE A 63 5.26 8.00 -5.96
CA PHE A 63 5.51 8.46 -4.60
C PHE A 63 6.49 7.56 -3.83
N TYR A 64 7.19 6.63 -4.50
CA TYR A 64 8.07 5.69 -3.80
C TYR A 64 9.16 6.38 -2.97
N LYS A 65 9.74 7.48 -3.47
CA LYS A 65 10.74 8.26 -2.74
C LYS A 65 10.22 8.77 -1.39
N GLN A 66 8.94 9.14 -1.32
CA GLN A 66 8.32 9.56 -0.07
C GLN A 66 8.21 8.38 0.90
N LEU A 67 7.87 7.18 0.41
CA LEU A 67 7.87 5.96 1.23
C LEU A 67 9.29 5.58 1.71
N GLN A 68 10.32 5.78 0.88
CA GLN A 68 11.72 5.51 1.27
C GLN A 68 12.15 6.36 2.46
N GLU A 69 11.72 7.63 2.57
CA GLU A 69 11.96 8.48 3.76
C GLU A 69 11.36 7.89 5.06
N HIS A 70 10.45 6.94 4.92
CA HIS A 70 9.77 6.24 6.01
C HIS A 70 10.11 4.76 6.11
N GLY A 71 11.23 4.30 5.52
CA GLY A 71 11.79 2.97 5.77
C GLY A 71 11.32 1.88 4.82
N ALA A 72 10.88 2.23 3.61
CA ALA A 72 10.40 1.27 2.62
C ALA A 72 11.47 0.24 2.22
N ASP A 73 12.71 0.67 2.02
CA ASP A 73 13.79 -0.22 1.56
C ASP A 73 14.16 -1.25 2.63
N GLU A 74 14.20 -0.86 3.90
CA GLU A 74 14.47 -1.76 5.03
C GLU A 74 13.37 -2.81 5.18
N LEU A 75 12.10 -2.39 5.11
CA LEU A 75 10.98 -3.30 5.17
C LEU A 75 10.99 -4.27 3.98
N LEU A 76 11.18 -3.78 2.76
CA LEU A 76 11.19 -4.65 1.58
C LEU A 76 12.37 -5.63 1.60
N LYS A 77 13.52 -5.21 2.12
CA LYS A 77 14.66 -6.11 2.33
C LYS A 77 14.34 -7.19 3.36
N ARG A 78 13.65 -6.85 4.46
CA ARG A 78 13.16 -7.82 5.46
C ARG A 78 12.15 -8.80 4.86
N GLU A 79 11.24 -8.31 4.03
CA GLU A 79 10.15 -9.11 3.47
C GLU A 79 10.60 -10.00 2.30
N TYR A 80 11.38 -9.47 1.36
CA TYR A 80 11.71 -10.17 0.12
C TYR A 80 13.11 -10.80 0.12
N GLY A 81 14.01 -10.37 1.01
CA GLY A 81 15.34 -10.96 1.16
C GLY A 81 16.07 -11.09 -0.18
N ASP A 82 16.48 -12.31 -0.51
CA ASP A 82 17.23 -12.64 -1.72
C ASP A 82 16.43 -12.51 -3.02
N LEU A 83 15.10 -12.39 -2.94
CA LEU A 83 14.26 -12.12 -4.12
C LEU A 83 14.40 -10.67 -4.59
N LEU A 84 14.80 -9.75 -3.71
CA LEU A 84 14.94 -8.34 -4.04
C LEU A 84 16.20 -8.12 -4.88
N VAL A 85 16.05 -7.48 -6.04
CA VAL A 85 17.16 -7.17 -6.96
C VAL A 85 17.23 -5.68 -7.25
N ALA A 86 18.26 -5.25 -7.97
CA ALA A 86 18.35 -3.88 -8.46
C ALA A 86 17.07 -3.53 -9.25
N PRO A 87 16.42 -2.37 -8.97
CA PRO A 87 15.22 -1.97 -9.68
C PRO A 87 15.46 -1.89 -11.19
N GLU A 88 14.47 -2.36 -11.95
CA GLU A 88 14.39 -2.13 -13.39
C GLU A 88 14.32 -0.64 -13.71
N GLU A 89 14.95 -0.21 -14.80
CA GLU A 89 14.90 1.17 -15.25
C GLU A 89 13.44 1.65 -15.43
N GLY A 90 13.10 2.77 -14.79
CA GLY A 90 11.73 3.30 -14.78
C GLY A 90 10.80 2.72 -13.70
N TYR A 91 11.27 1.76 -12.91
CA TYR A 91 10.53 1.14 -11.81
C TYR A 91 11.18 1.48 -10.46
N SER A 92 10.40 1.32 -9.40
CA SER A 92 10.79 1.66 -8.03
C SER A 92 11.42 0.47 -7.31
N VAL A 93 10.84 -0.71 -7.49
CA VAL A 93 11.24 -1.96 -6.82
C VAL A 93 11.15 -3.10 -7.82
N SER A 94 12.11 -4.02 -7.78
CA SER A 94 12.07 -5.24 -8.59
C SER A 94 12.37 -6.46 -7.73
N VAL A 95 11.58 -7.50 -7.92
CA VAL A 95 11.80 -8.84 -7.35
C VAL A 95 12.02 -9.84 -8.47
N LEU A 96 12.92 -10.79 -8.25
CA LEU A 96 13.32 -11.80 -9.22
C LEU A 96 13.06 -13.19 -8.66
N VAL A 97 12.35 -14.02 -9.41
CA VAL A 97 12.21 -15.45 -9.12
C VAL A 97 12.96 -16.27 -10.17
N ASN A 98 13.69 -17.29 -9.72
CA ASN A 98 14.36 -18.25 -10.59
C ASN A 98 13.55 -19.55 -10.66
N LEU A 99 13.04 -19.88 -11.83
CA LEU A 99 12.25 -21.09 -12.11
C LEU A 99 13.09 -22.38 -12.08
N GLU A 100 14.41 -22.30 -12.04
CA GLU A 100 15.30 -23.45 -11.81
C GLU A 100 15.51 -23.76 -10.32
N ASN A 101 15.26 -22.77 -9.44
CA ASN A 101 15.43 -22.91 -7.99
C ASN A 101 14.16 -22.44 -7.27
N ILE A 102 13.11 -23.24 -7.40
CA ILE A 102 11.78 -22.94 -6.86
C ILE A 102 11.75 -23.32 -5.37
N PRO A 103 11.37 -22.41 -4.47
CA PRO A 103 11.24 -22.72 -3.05
C PRO A 103 10.05 -23.65 -2.78
N GLU A 104 10.09 -24.41 -1.69
CA GLU A 104 8.99 -25.33 -1.31
C GLU A 104 7.66 -24.59 -1.12
N ASN A 105 7.70 -23.37 -0.59
CA ASN A 105 6.54 -22.51 -0.34
C ASN A 105 6.24 -21.52 -1.49
N TRP A 106 6.47 -21.92 -2.74
CA TRP A 106 6.31 -21.06 -3.93
C TRP A 106 4.92 -20.40 -4.07
N GLU A 107 3.85 -21.02 -3.57
CA GLU A 107 2.51 -20.41 -3.57
C GLU A 107 2.46 -19.17 -2.65
N GLU A 108 3.07 -19.26 -1.47
CA GLU A 108 3.19 -18.13 -0.55
C GLU A 108 4.07 -17.03 -1.12
N VAL A 109 5.15 -17.40 -1.81
CA VAL A 109 6.03 -16.45 -2.50
C VAL A 109 5.27 -15.70 -3.60
N ALA A 110 4.50 -16.39 -4.43
CA ALA A 110 3.68 -15.77 -5.47
C ALA A 110 2.66 -14.79 -4.87
N LYS A 111 1.96 -15.20 -3.80
CA LYS A 111 1.03 -14.35 -3.07
C LYS A 111 1.72 -13.14 -2.43
N LYS A 112 2.90 -13.33 -1.84
CA LYS A 112 3.70 -12.26 -1.23
C LYS A 112 4.16 -11.24 -2.27
N ILE A 113 4.51 -11.66 -3.48
CA ILE A 113 4.81 -10.76 -4.60
C ILE A 113 3.54 -10.05 -5.09
N GLY A 114 2.39 -10.72 -5.08
CA GLY A 114 1.09 -10.08 -5.31
C GLY A 114 0.74 -8.97 -4.31
N LEU A 115 1.35 -8.97 -3.12
CA LEU A 115 1.21 -7.94 -2.08
C LEU A 115 2.25 -6.81 -2.15
N LEU A 116 3.04 -6.74 -3.22
CA LEU A 116 4.19 -5.81 -3.30
C LEU A 116 3.81 -4.33 -3.09
N LYS A 117 2.72 -3.86 -3.70
CA LYS A 117 2.19 -2.50 -3.43
C LYS A 117 1.90 -2.29 -1.95
N ARG A 118 1.18 -3.23 -1.32
CA ARG A 118 0.81 -3.16 0.10
C ARG A 118 2.06 -3.14 0.99
N ASN A 119 3.07 -3.96 0.69
CA ASN A 119 4.32 -3.98 1.44
C ASN A 119 5.12 -2.68 1.29
N CYS A 120 5.11 -2.04 0.12
CA CYS A 120 5.70 -0.71 -0.04
C CYS A 120 5.06 0.32 0.92
N PHE A 121 3.73 0.33 1.01
CA PHE A 121 2.99 1.22 1.91
C PHE A 121 3.12 0.85 3.40
N ALA A 122 3.34 -0.41 3.74
CA ALA A 122 3.40 -0.86 5.13
C ALA A 122 4.45 -0.11 5.96
N SER A 123 5.56 0.29 5.34
CA SER A 123 6.70 0.94 6.00
C SER A 123 6.31 2.22 6.74
N VAL A 124 5.50 3.08 6.11
CA VAL A 124 5.04 4.32 6.74
C VAL A 124 4.09 4.03 7.90
N PHE A 125 3.32 2.94 7.88
CA PHE A 125 2.45 2.62 9.01
C PHE A 125 3.23 2.01 10.17
N GLU A 126 4.11 1.02 9.90
CA GLU A 126 4.98 0.41 10.92
C GLU A 126 5.78 1.47 11.68
N LYS A 127 6.42 2.41 10.97
CA LYS A 127 7.22 3.48 11.59
C LYS A 127 6.43 4.33 12.59
N TYR A 128 5.18 4.71 12.26
CA TYR A 128 4.38 5.57 13.14
C TYR A 128 3.69 4.78 14.25
N PHE A 129 3.42 3.51 14.01
CA PHE A 129 2.98 2.59 15.04
C PHE A 129 4.08 2.39 16.10
N ASP A 130 5.33 2.22 15.68
CA ASP A 130 6.48 2.13 16.59
C ASP A 130 6.67 3.42 17.39
N PHE A 131 6.50 4.58 16.76
CA PHE A 131 6.54 5.87 17.49
C PHE A 131 5.48 5.94 18.58
N GLN A 132 4.25 5.51 18.28
CA GLN A 132 3.17 5.51 19.27
C GLN A 132 3.42 4.50 20.39
N GLU A 133 3.91 3.30 20.07
CA GLU A 133 4.23 2.27 21.07
C GLU A 133 5.35 2.70 22.03
N GLN A 134 6.35 3.42 21.51
CA GLN A 134 7.44 3.97 22.32
C GLN A 134 7.07 5.27 23.04
N GLY A 135 5.86 5.80 22.82
CA GLY A 135 5.43 7.09 23.39
C GLY A 135 6.19 8.29 22.83
N LEU A 136 6.75 8.17 21.62
CA LEU A 136 7.49 9.23 20.95
C LEU A 136 6.53 10.21 20.27
N GLU A 137 6.38 11.39 20.87
CA GLU A 137 5.57 12.48 20.33
C GLU A 137 6.39 13.49 19.52
N GLY A 138 5.69 14.37 18.80
CA GLY A 138 6.30 15.50 18.09
C GLY A 138 7.14 15.13 16.86
N GLN A 139 7.09 13.85 16.44
CA GLN A 139 7.77 13.41 15.23
C GLN A 139 7.16 14.07 14.00
N LYS A 140 8.00 14.39 13.02
CA LYS A 140 7.52 14.93 11.74
C LYS A 140 6.51 13.94 11.13
N ARG A 141 5.32 14.43 10.75
CA ARG A 141 4.31 13.63 10.06
C ARG A 141 4.79 13.15 8.69
N ALA A 142 4.25 12.02 8.24
CA ALA A 142 4.45 11.55 6.88
C ALA A 142 3.46 12.26 5.96
N VAL A 143 3.90 12.58 4.76
CA VAL A 143 3.08 13.16 3.70
C VAL A 143 3.33 12.38 2.42
N ILE A 144 2.39 11.52 2.04
CA ILE A 144 2.50 10.63 0.88
C ILE A 144 1.47 11.06 -0.16
N ASN A 145 1.93 11.56 -1.30
CA ASN A 145 1.08 11.94 -2.43
C ASN A 145 0.75 10.69 -3.25
N TYR A 146 -0.10 9.82 -2.70
CA TYR A 146 -0.41 8.52 -3.29
C TYR A 146 -1.11 8.64 -4.65
N ARG A 147 -1.72 9.80 -4.96
CA ARG A 147 -2.16 10.19 -6.31
C ARG A 147 -1.68 11.60 -6.60
N ASN A 148 -1.82 12.05 -7.86
CA ASN A 148 -1.34 13.38 -8.27
C ASN A 148 -1.99 14.53 -7.47
N ASP A 149 -3.21 14.30 -7.02
CA ASP A 149 -4.08 15.30 -6.44
C ASP A 149 -4.68 14.89 -5.08
N GLU A 150 -4.28 13.71 -4.57
CA GLU A 150 -4.70 13.18 -3.27
C GLU A 150 -3.48 12.88 -2.39
N THR A 151 -3.63 13.08 -1.09
CA THR A 151 -2.52 13.01 -0.13
C THR A 151 -2.92 12.23 1.11
N LEU A 152 -2.01 11.40 1.59
CA LEU A 152 -2.09 10.65 2.83
C LEU A 152 -1.17 11.29 3.86
N TYR A 153 -1.71 11.60 5.03
CA TYR A 153 -0.97 12.12 6.18
C TYR A 153 -0.98 11.08 7.30
N VAL A 154 0.19 10.81 7.89
CA VAL A 154 0.31 9.91 9.05
C VAL A 154 1.04 10.63 10.17
N GLU A 155 0.44 10.65 11.35
CA GLU A 155 0.98 11.31 12.53
C GLU A 155 0.76 10.46 13.78
N ALA A 156 1.79 10.33 14.62
CA ALA A 156 1.72 9.62 15.89
C ALA A 156 1.53 10.62 17.03
N LYS A 157 0.59 10.33 17.92
CA LYS A 157 0.37 11.01 19.21
C LYS A 157 0.54 9.97 20.33
N ALA A 158 0.62 10.38 21.60
CA ALA A 158 0.79 9.46 22.72
C ALA A 158 -0.21 8.29 22.73
N ASP A 159 -1.49 8.59 22.50
CA ASP A 159 -2.59 7.64 22.69
C ASP A 159 -3.07 6.97 21.40
N ARG A 160 -2.63 7.46 20.23
CA ARG A 160 -3.14 7.02 18.93
C ARG A 160 -2.22 7.38 17.77
N VAL A 161 -2.40 6.67 16.66
CA VAL A 161 -1.93 7.09 15.35
C VAL A 161 -3.09 7.64 14.54
N THR A 162 -2.91 8.83 13.98
CA THR A 162 -3.89 9.52 13.15
C THR A 162 -3.48 9.38 11.70
N VAL A 163 -4.39 8.85 10.88
CA VAL A 163 -4.21 8.70 9.43
C VAL A 163 -5.27 9.53 8.73
N VAL A 164 -4.87 10.52 7.95
CA VAL A 164 -5.78 11.41 7.22
C VAL A 164 -5.62 11.17 5.72
N PHE A 165 -6.71 10.79 5.06
CA PHE A 165 -6.80 10.75 3.60
C PHE A 165 -7.46 12.03 3.10
N SER A 166 -6.74 12.78 2.27
CA SER A 166 -7.26 13.91 1.50
C SER A 166 -7.61 13.42 0.10
N THR A 167 -8.88 13.15 -0.16
CA THR A 167 -9.36 12.62 -1.44
C THR A 167 -10.15 13.69 -2.23
N ILE A 168 -10.19 13.53 -3.55
CA ILE A 168 -10.88 14.43 -4.46
C ILE A 168 -12.01 13.68 -5.15
N PHE A 169 -13.21 14.23 -5.04
CA PHE A 169 -14.38 13.79 -5.78
C PHE A 169 -14.40 14.53 -7.12
N ARG A 170 -14.41 13.80 -8.22
CA ARG A 170 -14.39 14.42 -9.57
C ARG A 170 -15.77 14.90 -9.98
N ASP A 171 -16.81 14.20 -9.54
CA ASP A 171 -18.21 14.53 -9.76
C ASP A 171 -18.80 15.18 -8.51
N GLU A 172 -19.67 16.19 -8.68
CA GLU A 172 -20.38 16.83 -7.58
C GLU A 172 -21.39 15.85 -6.93
N ASP A 173 -21.96 14.94 -7.72
CA ASP A 173 -22.89 13.92 -7.20
C ASP A 173 -22.15 12.91 -6.30
N ASP A 174 -20.90 12.57 -6.64
CA ASP A 174 -20.05 11.70 -5.83
C ASP A 174 -19.72 12.31 -4.46
N VAL A 175 -19.66 13.65 -4.36
CA VAL A 175 -19.51 14.34 -3.07
C VAL A 175 -20.71 14.06 -2.17
N VAL A 176 -21.92 14.08 -2.72
CA VAL A 176 -23.16 13.84 -1.96
C VAL A 176 -23.22 12.38 -1.50
N ILE A 177 -22.93 11.43 -2.39
CA ILE A 177 -22.90 10.00 -2.05
C ILE A 177 -21.80 9.71 -1.01
N GLY A 178 -20.61 10.26 -1.21
CA GLY A 178 -19.48 10.13 -0.30
C GLY A 178 -19.80 10.64 1.10
N LYS A 179 -20.50 11.78 1.23
CA LYS A 179 -20.97 12.30 2.52
C LYS A 179 -21.88 11.33 3.26
N VAL A 180 -22.83 10.70 2.55
CA VAL A 180 -23.74 9.71 3.15
C VAL A 180 -22.95 8.51 3.66
N PHE A 181 -22.02 7.98 2.86
CA PHE A 181 -21.19 6.86 3.27
C PHE A 181 -20.30 7.20 4.47
N MET A 182 -19.70 8.40 4.48
CA MET A 182 -18.85 8.86 5.58
C MET A 182 -19.63 9.14 6.87
N GLN A 183 -20.90 9.54 6.76
CA GLN A 183 -21.77 9.69 7.92
C GLN A 183 -22.02 8.33 8.59
N GLU A 184 -22.35 7.29 7.82
CA GLU A 184 -22.51 5.93 8.35
C GLU A 184 -21.19 5.40 8.94
N LEU A 185 -20.06 5.64 8.28
CA LEU A 185 -18.75 5.20 8.75
C LEU A 185 -18.35 5.88 10.07
N ARG A 186 -18.66 7.17 10.23
CA ARG A 186 -18.48 7.90 11.50
C ARG A 186 -19.30 7.31 12.63
N GLU A 187 -20.50 6.80 12.33
CA GLU A 187 -21.36 6.12 13.29
C GLU A 187 -20.99 4.64 13.51
N GLY A 188 -20.01 4.10 12.78
CA GLY A 188 -19.63 2.68 12.82
C GLY A 188 -19.26 2.13 14.20
N ARG A 189 -18.85 3.00 15.14
CA ARG A 189 -18.61 2.59 16.55
C ARG A 189 -19.88 2.18 17.31
N LYS A 190 -21.07 2.48 16.78
CA LYS A 190 -22.35 1.93 17.28
C LYS A 190 -22.45 0.43 17.01
N ALA A 191 -21.89 -0.04 15.89
CA ALA A 191 -21.88 -1.46 15.52
C ALA A 191 -20.69 -2.21 16.13
N SER A 192 -19.54 -1.56 16.27
CA SER A 192 -18.35 -2.14 16.90
C SER A 192 -17.61 -1.14 17.77
N HIS A 193 -17.71 -1.30 19.10
CA HIS A 193 -17.07 -0.40 20.06
C HIS A 193 -15.53 -0.40 20.01
N THR A 194 -14.93 -1.48 19.49
CA THR A 194 -13.47 -1.62 19.36
C THR A 194 -12.92 -1.06 18.04
N ALA A 195 -13.79 -0.63 17.12
CA ALA A 195 -13.36 -0.07 15.85
C ALA A 195 -12.63 1.28 16.03
N PRO A 196 -11.72 1.64 15.10
CA PRO A 196 -11.10 2.96 15.04
C PRO A 196 -12.13 4.08 15.02
N GLN A 197 -11.76 5.25 15.54
CA GLN A 197 -12.59 6.44 15.39
C GLN A 197 -12.43 6.97 13.97
N VAL A 198 -13.55 7.27 13.30
CA VAL A 198 -13.56 7.90 11.97
C VAL A 198 -14.16 9.28 12.07
N LEU A 199 -13.49 10.27 11.51
CA LEU A 199 -13.99 11.63 11.33
C LEU A 199 -13.99 11.97 9.84
N PHE A 200 -14.89 12.85 9.44
CA PHE A 200 -14.98 13.36 8.09
C PHE A 200 -15.10 14.88 8.13
N SER A 201 -14.25 15.56 7.37
CA SER A 201 -14.33 16.99 7.11
C SER A 201 -14.50 17.22 5.62
N HIS A 202 -15.37 18.16 5.27
CA HIS A 202 -15.62 18.53 3.89
C HIS A 202 -15.06 19.92 3.62
N ARG A 203 -14.41 20.08 2.46
CA ARG A 203 -13.78 21.31 1.96
C ARG A 203 -12.52 21.74 2.69
N GLU A 204 -12.56 21.76 4.02
CA GLU A 204 -11.48 22.25 4.85
C GLU A 204 -10.73 21.09 5.53
N PRO A 205 -9.39 21.17 5.62
CA PRO A 205 -8.60 20.20 6.36
C PRO A 205 -8.95 20.22 7.85
N PRO A 206 -8.82 19.08 8.56
CA PRO A 206 -8.96 19.05 10.01
C PRO A 206 -7.85 19.89 10.68
N MET A 207 -8.08 20.34 11.93
CA MET A 207 -7.15 21.26 12.61
C MET A 207 -5.72 20.72 12.73
N GLU A 208 -5.55 19.39 12.79
CA GLU A 208 -4.25 18.74 12.77
C GLU A 208 -3.41 19.12 11.53
N LEU A 209 -4.06 19.44 10.41
CA LEU A 209 -3.44 19.81 9.14
C LEU A 209 -3.46 21.34 8.87
N ALA A 210 -3.90 22.17 9.82
CA ALA A 210 -4.05 23.62 9.59
C ALA A 210 -2.73 24.35 9.21
N ASN A 211 -1.57 23.80 9.59
CA ASN A 211 -0.25 24.37 9.30
C ASN A 211 0.49 23.68 8.15
N THR A 212 -0.22 22.93 7.29
CA THR A 212 0.35 22.28 6.11
C THR A 212 -0.16 22.92 4.83
N ASP A 213 0.37 22.49 3.69
CA ASP A 213 -0.12 22.78 2.35
C ASP A 213 -1.37 21.96 1.99
N ALA A 214 -2.17 21.59 3.00
CA ALA A 214 -3.39 20.82 2.80
C ALA A 214 -4.40 21.65 1.98
N ARG A 215 -4.94 21.02 0.95
CA ARG A 215 -5.79 21.70 -0.04
C ARG A 215 -7.16 22.06 0.52
N VAL A 216 -7.71 23.18 0.09
CA VAL A 216 -9.09 23.57 0.39
C VAL A 216 -9.86 23.57 -0.92
N GLY A 217 -11.09 23.05 -0.93
CA GLY A 217 -11.92 23.09 -2.13
C GLY A 217 -13.24 22.34 -2.00
N ASP A 218 -14.25 22.76 -2.77
CA ASP A 218 -15.61 22.21 -2.71
C ASP A 218 -15.69 20.71 -3.02
N ASN A 219 -14.71 20.19 -3.77
CA ASN A 219 -14.66 18.79 -4.20
C ASN A 219 -13.68 17.93 -3.36
N ILE A 220 -13.20 18.46 -2.24
CA ILE A 220 -12.23 17.79 -1.37
C ILE A 220 -12.93 17.21 -0.14
N GLY A 221 -12.58 15.98 0.20
CA GLY A 221 -12.96 15.31 1.44
C GLY A 221 -11.74 14.87 2.23
N TYR A 222 -11.78 15.12 3.53
CA TYR A 222 -10.79 14.63 4.48
C TYR A 222 -11.41 13.54 5.33
N VAL A 223 -10.86 12.32 5.24
CA VAL A 223 -11.26 11.18 6.08
C VAL A 223 -10.14 10.90 7.07
N THR A 224 -10.44 11.03 8.36
CA THR A 224 -9.46 10.84 9.44
C THR A 224 -9.78 9.56 10.20
N PHE A 225 -8.80 8.65 10.27
CA PHE A 225 -8.83 7.45 11.10
C PHE A 225 -7.94 7.65 12.32
N GLY A 226 -8.53 7.54 13.51
CA GLY A 226 -7.81 7.47 14.78
C GLY A 226 -7.66 6.01 15.22
N MET A 227 -6.45 5.47 15.09
CA MET A 227 -6.10 4.10 15.49
C MET A 227 -5.48 4.09 16.89
N SER A 228 -6.11 3.40 17.83
CA SER A 228 -5.60 3.21 19.18
C SER A 228 -4.71 1.96 19.29
N PHE A 229 -3.92 1.88 20.37
CA PHE A 229 -2.94 0.82 20.65
C PHE A 229 -3.44 -0.61 20.37
N ASN A 230 -4.67 -0.95 20.78
CA ASN A 230 -5.26 -2.28 20.55
C ASN A 230 -5.42 -2.61 19.06
N PHE A 231 -5.66 -1.60 18.22
CA PHE A 231 -5.79 -1.76 16.78
C PHE A 231 -4.44 -1.76 16.08
N THR A 232 -3.46 -1.01 16.60
CA THR A 232 -2.08 -0.94 16.11
C THR A 232 -1.39 -2.31 16.16
N LEU A 233 -1.46 -3.00 17.32
CA LEU A 233 -0.88 -4.34 17.52
C LEU A 233 -1.52 -5.42 16.63
N ILE A 234 -2.83 -5.31 16.38
CA ILE A 234 -3.58 -6.24 15.52
C ILE A 234 -3.30 -5.93 14.04
N SER A 235 -3.20 -4.64 13.69
CA SER A 235 -2.93 -4.20 12.32
C SER A 235 -1.52 -4.58 11.91
N ILE A 236 -0.48 -4.46 12.73
CA ILE A 236 0.88 -4.95 12.40
C ILE A 236 0.90 -6.45 12.05
N LYS A 237 -0.05 -7.25 12.58
CA LYS A 237 -0.19 -8.68 12.25
C LYS A 237 -1.09 -8.98 11.05
N LEU A 238 -1.90 -8.01 10.62
CA LEU A 238 -2.80 -8.08 9.45
C LEU A 238 -2.29 -7.26 8.25
N ILE A 239 -1.26 -6.46 8.49
CA ILE A 239 -0.40 -5.75 7.55
C ILE A 239 0.65 -6.79 7.14
#